data_AF-A0A3C0FVF1-F1
#
_entry.id   AF-A0A3C0FVF1-F1
#
_cell.length_a   1.000
_cell.length_b   1.000
_cell.length_c   1.000
_cell.angle_alpha   90.00
_cell.angle_beta   90.00
_cell.angle_gamma   90.00
#
_symmetry.space_group_name_H-M   'P 1'
#
loop_
_entity.id
_entity.type
_entity.pdbx_description
1 polymer ?
#
loop_
_entity_poly.entity_id
_entity_poly.type
_entity_poly.pdbx_seq_one_letter_code
_entity_poly.pdbx_strand_id
1 'polypeptide(L)'
;AVATDLGKIGVLVALESEADAGVLDALGKQIAMHIAATNPASATVDDLDPELVEREKAVLTDQAKESGRPAEIIEKMIEGRIRKYYEQVVLVEQTFVIDGENKVKTVIENVAKEAGKP
;
A
#
# COMPACT_ATOMS: atom_id res chain seq x y z
N ALA A 1 3.81 -10.72 -33.10
CA ALA A 1 3.20 -9.38 -32.94
C ALA A 1 2.22 -9.45 -31.78
N VAL A 2 2.29 -8.52 -30.83
CA VAL A 2 1.32 -8.44 -29.72
C VAL A 2 0.09 -7.72 -30.26
N ALA A 3 -1.10 -8.29 -30.09
CA ALA A 3 -2.35 -7.70 -30.62
C ALA A 3 -2.57 -6.29 -30.06
N THR A 4 -3.14 -5.39 -30.86
CA THR A 4 -3.23 -3.94 -30.59
C THR A 4 -4.06 -3.57 -29.35
N ASP A 5 -4.76 -4.51 -28.73
CA ASP A 5 -5.58 -4.29 -27.52
C ASP A 5 -5.31 -5.34 -26.42
N LEU A 6 -4.12 -5.93 -26.39
CA LEU A 6 -3.76 -6.87 -25.33
C LEU A 6 -3.62 -6.14 -23.99
N GLY A 7 -4.26 -6.68 -22.94
CA GLY A 7 -4.10 -6.18 -21.57
C GLY A 7 -2.62 -6.11 -21.18
N LYS A 8 -2.16 -4.93 -20.75
CA LYS A 8 -0.75 -4.65 -20.43
C LYS A 8 -0.36 -5.01 -19.00
N ILE A 9 -1.36 -5.19 -18.13
CA ILE A 9 -1.18 -5.43 -16.69
C ILE A 9 -2.07 -6.61 -16.31
N GLY A 10 -1.49 -7.57 -15.59
CA GLY A 10 -2.21 -8.68 -14.95
C GLY A 10 -1.83 -8.73 -13.47
N VAL A 11 -2.83 -8.94 -12.62
CA VAL A 11 -2.64 -9.03 -11.16
C VAL A 11 -3.27 -10.32 -10.67
N LEU A 12 -2.54 -11.04 -9.82
CA LEU A 12 -3.04 -12.20 -9.08
C LEU A 12 -3.07 -11.85 -7.60
N VAL A 13 -4.21 -12.11 -6.97
CA VAL A 13 -4.41 -11.89 -5.53
C VAL A 13 -4.86 -13.21 -4.92
N ALA A 14 -4.19 -13.62 -3.85
CA ALA A 14 -4.62 -14.73 -3.03
C ALA A 14 -5.22 -14.17 -1.73
N LEU A 15 -6.39 -14.67 -1.35
CA LEU A 15 -7.06 -14.35 -0.09
C LEU A 15 -7.26 -15.65 0.68
N GLU A 16 -7.05 -15.60 1.99
CA GLU A 16 -7.29 -16.71 2.91
C GLU A 16 -8.29 -16.26 3.97
N SER A 17 -9.43 -16.95 4.07
CA SER A 17 -10.55 -16.60 4.95
C SER A 17 -11.55 -17.75 5.04
N GLU A 18 -12.35 -17.78 6.11
CA GLU A 18 -13.52 -18.66 6.25
C GLU A 18 -14.82 -18.06 5.70
N ALA A 19 -14.77 -16.84 5.15
CA ALA A 19 -15.93 -16.18 4.57
C ALA A 19 -16.42 -16.87 3.29
N ASP A 20 -17.66 -16.54 2.89
CA ASP A 20 -18.24 -17.04 1.65
C ASP A 20 -17.41 -16.66 0.42
N ALA A 21 -17.30 -17.58 -0.54
CA ALA A 21 -16.50 -17.37 -1.74
C ALA A 21 -16.94 -16.15 -2.56
N GLY A 22 -18.23 -15.82 -2.59
CA GLY A 22 -18.73 -14.64 -3.29
C GLY A 22 -18.26 -13.32 -2.65
N VAL A 23 -18.10 -13.30 -1.33
CA VAL A 23 -17.54 -12.15 -0.59
C VAL A 23 -16.06 -12.00 -0.93
N LEU A 24 -15.31 -13.12 -0.90
CA LEU A 24 -13.87 -13.13 -1.21
C LEU A 24 -13.58 -12.78 -2.67
N ASP A 25 -14.38 -13.26 -3.62
CA ASP A 25 -14.23 -12.93 -5.04
C ASP A 25 -14.45 -11.44 -5.30
N ALA A 26 -15.47 -10.84 -4.66
CA ALA A 26 -15.74 -9.42 -4.78
C ALA A 26 -14.59 -8.58 -4.20
N LEU A 27 -14.14 -8.89 -2.99
CA LEU A 27 -13.02 -8.21 -2.33
C LEU A 27 -11.72 -8.37 -3.12
N GLY A 28 -11.39 -9.60 -3.51
CA GLY A 28 -10.17 -9.93 -4.25
C GLY A 28 -10.09 -9.22 -5.59
N LYS A 29 -11.21 -9.11 -6.32
CA LYS A 29 -11.28 -8.34 -7.56
C LYS A 29 -10.99 -6.86 -7.34
N GLN A 30 -11.55 -6.27 -6.29
CA GLN A 30 -11.32 -4.84 -5.99
C GLN A 30 -9.88 -4.57 -5.54
N ILE A 31 -9.31 -5.45 -4.71
CA ILE A 31 -7.89 -5.39 -4.31
C ILE A 31 -7.00 -5.53 -5.55
N ALA A 32 -7.30 -6.47 -6.46
CA ALA A 32 -6.53 -6.64 -7.70
C ALA A 32 -6.57 -5.39 -8.58
N MET A 33 -7.75 -4.76 -8.70
CA MET A 33 -7.88 -3.48 -9.42
C MET A 33 -7.07 -2.36 -8.76
N HIS A 34 -7.05 -2.30 -7.44
CA HIS A 34 -6.26 -1.33 -6.71
C HIS A 34 -4.76 -1.54 -6.94
N ILE A 35 -4.25 -2.77 -6.79
CA ILE A 35 -2.86 -3.12 -7.05
C ILE A 35 -2.46 -2.77 -8.49
N ALA A 36 -3.33 -3.04 -9.46
CA ALA A 36 -3.07 -2.70 -10.87
C ALA A 36 -2.93 -1.17 -11.08
N ALA A 37 -3.60 -0.36 -10.26
CA ALA A 37 -3.56 1.10 -10.35
C ALA A 37 -2.41 1.73 -9.54
N THR A 38 -2.03 1.15 -8.40
CA THR A 38 -1.06 1.75 -7.46
C THR A 38 0.32 1.12 -7.49
N ASN A 39 0.46 -0.11 -8.01
CA ASN A 39 1.71 -0.86 -8.09
C ASN A 39 2.52 -0.82 -6.77
N PRO A 40 1.96 -1.31 -5.65
CA PRO A 40 2.65 -1.34 -4.36
C PRO A 40 3.92 -2.21 -4.42
N ALA A 41 4.93 -1.84 -3.65
CA ALA A 41 6.18 -2.59 -3.54
C ALA A 41 6.05 -3.81 -2.61
N SER A 42 5.16 -3.76 -1.62
CA SER A 42 4.91 -4.86 -0.69
C SER A 42 3.45 -4.93 -0.24
N ALA A 43 3.04 -6.09 0.26
CA ALA A 43 1.70 -6.28 0.85
C ALA A 43 1.61 -5.60 2.23
N THR A 44 2.59 -5.87 3.10
CA THR A 44 2.68 -5.33 4.45
C THR A 44 3.98 -4.52 4.65
N VAL A 45 4.06 -3.78 5.76
CA VAL A 45 5.28 -3.03 6.12
C VAL A 45 6.43 -3.99 6.42
N ASP A 46 6.13 -5.14 7.04
CA ASP A 46 7.13 -6.14 7.42
C ASP A 46 7.74 -6.86 6.20
N ASP A 47 6.97 -6.95 5.10
CA ASP A 47 7.44 -7.53 3.84
C ASP A 47 8.20 -6.53 2.95
N LEU A 48 8.29 -5.25 3.35
CA LEU A 48 8.96 -4.23 2.56
C LEU A 48 10.49 -4.42 2.64
N ASP A 49 11.15 -4.41 1.48
CA ASP A 49 12.61 -4.47 1.41
C ASP A 49 13.25 -3.34 2.24
N PRO A 50 14.02 -3.68 3.30
CA PRO A 50 14.67 -2.68 4.14
C PRO A 50 15.60 -1.74 3.35
N GLU A 51 16.18 -2.21 2.25
CA GLU A 51 17.04 -1.37 1.41
C GLU A 51 16.28 -0.20 0.75
N LEU A 52 14.99 -0.39 0.44
CA LEU A 52 14.14 0.69 -0.09
C LEU A 52 13.89 1.76 0.97
N VAL A 53 13.66 1.34 2.22
CA VAL A 53 13.42 2.25 3.35
C VAL A 53 14.68 3.04 3.68
N GLU A 54 15.84 2.39 3.76
CA GLU A 54 17.10 3.07 4.05
C GLU A 54 17.51 4.04 2.93
N ARG A 55 17.27 3.66 1.66
CA ARG A 55 17.49 4.57 0.52
C ARG A 55 16.61 5.80 0.63
N GLU A 56 15.31 5.64 0.88
CA GLU A 56 14.39 6.77 1.04
C GLU A 56 14.78 7.65 2.24
N LYS A 57 15.14 7.03 3.36
CA LYS A 57 15.60 7.75 4.56
C LYS A 57 16.87 8.56 4.32
N ALA A 58 17.82 8.03 3.56
CA ALA A 58 19.03 8.76 3.17
C ALA A 58 18.68 10.00 2.33
N VAL A 59 17.82 9.83 1.32
CA VAL A 59 17.31 10.93 0.47
C VAL A 59 16.65 12.02 1.33
N LEU A 60 15.76 11.63 2.25
CA LEU A 60 15.07 12.56 3.13
C LEU A 60 16.01 13.26 4.12
N THR A 61 17.03 12.56 4.60
CA THR A 61 18.04 13.11 5.50
C THR A 61 18.87 14.17 4.81
N ASP A 62 19.28 13.93 3.57
CA ASP A 62 20.05 14.90 2.79
C ASP A 62 19.21 16.14 2.45
N GLN A 63 17.94 15.97 2.06
CA GLN A 63 16.99 17.07 1.92
C GLN A 63 16.80 17.87 3.22
N ALA A 64 16.83 17.19 4.38
CA ALA A 64 16.62 17.84 5.66
C ALA A 64 17.83 18.64 6.14
N LYS A 65 19.07 18.21 5.83
CA LYS A 65 20.30 18.96 6.16
C LYS A 65 20.32 20.34 5.51
N GLU A 66 19.73 20.47 4.32
CA GLU A 66 19.62 21.75 3.60
C GLU A 66 18.56 22.70 4.21
N SER A 67 17.72 22.22 5.13
CA SER A 67 16.59 23.01 5.66
C SER A 67 16.97 24.02 6.75
N GLY A 68 18.17 23.92 7.33
CA GLY A 68 18.64 24.80 8.41
C GLY A 68 17.84 24.72 9.72
N ARG A 69 16.98 23.70 9.88
CA ARG A 69 16.13 23.51 11.07
C ARG A 69 16.89 22.81 12.21
N PRO A 70 16.42 22.95 13.47
CA PRO A 70 16.94 22.17 14.60
C PRO A 70 16.81 20.66 14.37
N ALA A 71 17.75 19.87 14.93
CA ALA A 71 17.82 18.42 14.75
C ALA A 71 16.51 17.70 15.13
N GLU A 72 15.86 18.09 16.24
CA GLU A 72 14.59 17.50 16.67
C GLU A 72 13.45 17.72 15.67
N ILE A 73 13.45 18.85 14.95
CA ILE A 73 12.44 19.13 13.91
C ILE A 73 12.74 18.33 12.65
N ILE A 74 14.02 18.17 12.31
CA ILE A 74 14.47 17.34 11.19
C ILE A 74 14.05 15.88 11.40
N GLU A 75 14.28 15.34 12.59
CA GLU A 75 13.94 13.95 12.92
C GLU A 75 12.43 13.70 12.77
N LYS A 76 11.59 14.57 13.38
CA LYS A 76 10.12 14.51 13.24
C LYS A 76 9.66 14.65 11.79
N MET A 77 10.35 15.47 11.00
CA MET A 77 10.03 15.66 9.59
C MET A 77 10.35 14.39 8.77
N ILE A 78 11.49 13.75 9.02
CA ILE A 78 11.87 12.50 8.35
C ILE A 78 10.90 11.39 8.73
N GLU A 79 10.54 11.26 10.00
CA GLU A 79 9.55 10.28 10.48
C GLU A 79 8.20 10.42 9.75
N GLY A 80 7.67 11.65 9.65
CA GLY A 80 6.42 11.91 8.93
C GLY A 80 6.52 11.61 7.43
N ARG A 81 7.67 11.86 6.81
CA ARG A 81 7.93 11.55 5.40
C ARG A 81 8.02 10.05 5.14
N ILE A 82 8.68 9.31 6.02
CA ILE A 82 8.76 7.84 5.96
C ILE A 82 7.37 7.23 6.14
N ARG A 83 6.55 7.75 7.07
CA ARG A 83 5.16 7.31 7.20
C ARG A 83 4.38 7.50 5.91
N LYS A 84 4.55 8.65 5.25
CA LYS A 84 3.91 8.91 3.95
C LYS A 84 4.45 7.99 2.84
N TYR A 85 5.73 7.63 2.88
CA TYR A 85 6.31 6.67 1.96
C TYR A 85 5.63 5.30 2.09
N TYR A 86 5.40 4.82 3.31
CA TYR A 86 4.63 3.58 3.52
C TYR A 86 3.21 3.66 2.94
N GLU A 87 2.52 4.78 3.11
CA GLU A 87 1.19 5.01 2.51
C GLU A 87 1.20 5.04 0.97
N GLN A 88 2.38 5.15 0.35
CA GLN A 88 2.54 5.10 -1.11
C GLN A 88 2.96 3.73 -1.63
N VAL A 89 3.73 2.95 -0.87
CA VAL A 89 4.35 1.72 -1.40
C VAL A 89 3.85 0.43 -0.74
N VAL A 90 3.16 0.51 0.40
CA VAL A 90 2.66 -0.66 1.13
C VAL A 90 1.16 -0.79 0.92
N LEU A 91 0.71 -1.91 0.31
CA LEU A 91 -0.68 -2.15 -0.06
C LEU A 91 -1.66 -1.87 1.08
N VAL A 92 -1.44 -2.45 2.27
CA VAL A 92 -2.37 -2.31 3.39
C VAL A 92 -2.45 -0.88 3.97
N GLU A 93 -1.44 -0.04 3.72
CA GLU A 93 -1.40 1.36 4.16
C GLU A 93 -1.92 2.36 3.14
N GLN A 94 -2.08 1.95 1.87
CA GLN A 94 -2.60 2.80 0.80
C GLN A 94 -4.08 3.12 1.01
N THR A 95 -4.46 4.35 0.63
CA THR A 95 -5.88 4.72 0.46
C THR A 95 -6.45 3.93 -0.71
N PHE A 96 -7.57 3.25 -0.47
CA PHE A 96 -8.18 2.36 -1.43
C PHE A 96 -8.78 3.15 -2.59
N VAL A 97 -8.35 2.81 -3.81
CA VAL A 97 -8.74 3.55 -5.02
C VAL A 97 -10.23 3.42 -5.34
N ILE A 98 -10.89 2.37 -4.85
CA ILE A 98 -12.28 2.09 -5.15
C ILE A 98 -13.22 2.98 -4.35
N ASP A 99 -12.92 3.25 -3.07
CA ASP A 99 -13.74 4.13 -2.22
C ASP A 99 -13.16 5.54 -2.05
N GLY A 100 -11.85 5.72 -2.26
CA GLY A 100 -11.15 7.00 -2.19
C GLY A 100 -10.96 7.54 -0.77
N GLU A 101 -11.31 6.79 0.26
CA GLU A 101 -11.40 7.28 1.64
C GLU A 101 -10.67 6.37 2.63
N ASN A 102 -10.95 5.06 2.60
CA ASN A 102 -10.42 4.13 3.60
C ASN A 102 -9.07 3.59 3.18
N LYS A 103 -8.26 3.16 4.16
CA LYS A 103 -7.08 2.34 3.86
C LYS A 103 -7.50 0.93 3.46
N VAL A 104 -6.71 0.26 2.62
CA VAL A 104 -6.97 -1.14 2.22
C VAL A 104 -7.16 -2.05 3.44
N LYS A 105 -6.34 -1.91 4.49
CA LYS A 105 -6.52 -2.68 5.73
C LYS A 105 -7.89 -2.47 6.38
N THR A 106 -8.39 -1.24 6.39
CA THR A 106 -9.69 -0.89 6.98
C THR A 106 -10.82 -1.49 6.15
N VAL A 107 -10.69 -1.53 4.83
CA VAL A 107 -11.65 -2.19 3.94
C VAL A 107 -11.70 -3.69 4.22
N ILE A 108 -10.54 -4.35 4.33
CA ILE A 108 -10.45 -5.78 4.67
C ILE A 108 -11.10 -6.04 6.04
N GLU A 109 -10.76 -5.26 7.06
CA GLU A 109 -11.35 -5.38 8.41
C GLU A 109 -12.87 -5.19 8.42
N ASN A 110 -13.39 -4.26 7.61
CA ASN A 110 -14.83 -4.01 7.53
C ASN A 110 -15.55 -5.18 6.87
N VAL A 111 -15.02 -5.70 5.76
CA VAL A 111 -15.58 -6.89 5.10
C VAL A 111 -15.53 -8.11 6.03
N ALA A 112 -14.44 -8.32 6.76
CA ALA A 112 -14.32 -9.40 7.74
C ALA A 112 -15.38 -9.28 8.86
N LYS A 113 -15.61 -8.06 9.37
CA LYS A 113 -16.67 -7.79 10.37
C LYS A 113 -18.06 -8.08 9.83
N GLU A 114 -18.36 -7.66 8.60
CA GLU A 114 -19.66 -7.89 7.95
C GLU A 114 -19.90 -9.37 7.65
N ALA A 115 -18.86 -10.10 7.23
CA ALA A 115 -18.91 -11.53 7.01
C ALA A 115 -18.96 -12.35 8.32
N GLY A 116 -18.56 -11.74 9.45
CA GLY A 116 -18.42 -12.43 10.73
C GLY A 116 -17.28 -13.46 10.76
N LYS A 117 -16.35 -13.35 9.81
CA LYS A 117 -15.24 -14.28 9.59
C LYS A 117 -13.96 -13.48 9.28
N PRO A 118 -12.79 -13.90 9.80
CA PRO A 118 -11.52 -13.24 9.49
C PRO A 118 -11.17 -13.36 8.01
#